data_AF-A0A538Q2H5-F1
#
_entry.id   AF-A0A538Q2H5-F1
#
_cell.length_a   1.000
_cell.length_b   1.000
_cell.length_c   1.000
_cell.angle_alpha   90.00
_cell.angle_beta   90.00
_cell.angle_gamma   90.00
#
_symmetry.space_group_name_H-M   'P 1'
#
loop_
_entity.id
_entity.type
_entity.pdbx_description
1 polymer ?
#
loop_
_entity_poly.entity_id
_entity_poly.type
_entity_poly.pdbx_seq_one_letter_code
_entity_poly.pdbx_strand_id
1 'polypeptide(L)'
;MELAIITVTVAQLFDLGTFVRMIAGHGPEAETNPIVRYLLLDHGMPTLIVAKIVVLSLVVAVVAELAGRSSQVEHRSTVAAVVAVAIVAGLVGGWSNASVLL
;
A
#
# COMPACT_ATOMS: atom_id res chain seq x y z
N MET A 1 -5.52 -11.85 13.88
CA MET A 1 -5.16 -11.79 12.45
C MET A 1 -6.09 -10.85 11.70
N GLU A 2 -7.40 -10.96 11.90
CA GLU A 2 -8.40 -10.06 11.30
C GLU A 2 -8.07 -8.57 11.50
N LEU A 3 -7.78 -8.15 12.74
CA LEU A 3 -7.41 -6.77 13.03
C LEU A 3 -6.15 -6.32 12.27
N ALA A 4 -5.16 -7.20 12.09
CA ALA A 4 -3.97 -6.88 11.31
C ALA A 4 -4.30 -6.68 9.83
N ILE A 5 -5.14 -7.54 9.25
CA ILE A 5 -5.60 -7.43 7.87
C ILE A 5 -6.39 -6.13 7.67
N ILE A 6 -7.30 -5.81 8.60
CA ILE A 6 -8.06 -4.55 8.59
C ILE A 6 -7.10 -3.36 8.64
N THR A 7 -6.14 -3.34 9.57
CA THR A 7 -5.19 -2.23 9.70
C THR A 7 -4.30 -2.07 8.46
N VAL A 8 -3.79 -3.17 7.89
CA VAL A 8 -3.04 -3.14 6.62
C VAL A 8 -3.90 -2.56 5.51
N THR A 9 -5.14 -3.03 5.39
CA THR A 9 -6.08 -2.58 4.35
C THR A 9 -6.36 -1.09 4.47
N VAL A 10 -6.66 -0.61 5.69
CA VAL A 10 -6.93 0.80 5.95
C VAL A 10 -5.69 1.65 5.64
N ALA A 11 -4.49 1.24 6.06
CA ALA A 11 -3.26 1.97 5.78
C ALA A 11 -2.97 2.08 4.28
N GLN A 12 -3.21 1.00 3.52
CA GLN A 12 -2.99 0.97 2.07
C GLN A 12 -4.07 1.75 1.31
N LEU A 13 -5.32 1.74 1.77
CA LEU A 13 -6.38 2.59 1.20
C LEU A 13 -6.16 4.07 1.50
N PHE A 14 -5.59 4.40 2.66
CA PHE A 14 -5.16 5.76 3.00
C PHE A 14 -4.06 6.24 2.03
N ASP A 15 -3.03 5.43 1.76
CA ASP A 15 -2.04 5.72 0.73
C ASP A 15 -2.67 5.93 -0.65
N LEU A 16 -3.54 5.01 -1.09
CA LEU A 16 -4.19 5.11 -2.39
C LEU A 16 -5.07 6.37 -2.51
N GLY A 17 -5.89 6.64 -1.50
CA GLY A 17 -6.81 7.79 -1.51
C GLY A 17 -6.07 9.13 -1.53
N THR A 18 -5.02 9.25 -0.73
CA THR A 18 -4.17 10.44 -0.72
C THR A 18 -3.38 10.60 -2.01
N PHE A 19 -2.87 9.50 -2.60
CA PHE A 19 -2.22 9.49 -3.91
C PHE A 19 -3.17 10.00 -5.00
N VAL A 20 -4.37 9.44 -5.10
CA VAL A 20 -5.37 9.86 -6.09
C VAL A 20 -5.71 11.34 -5.92
N ARG A 21 -5.86 11.82 -4.68
CA ARG A 21 -6.15 13.22 -4.40
C ARG A 21 -4.97 14.14 -4.74
N MET A 22 -3.75 13.73 -4.46
CA MET A 22 -2.52 14.46 -4.80
C MET A 22 -2.42 14.64 -6.32
N ILE A 23 -2.55 13.56 -7.10
CA ILE A 23 -2.47 13.62 -8.56
C ILE A 23 -3.62 14.45 -9.14
N ALA A 24 -4.83 14.34 -8.60
CA ALA A 24 -5.95 15.15 -9.06
C ALA A 24 -5.77 16.66 -8.82
N GLY A 25 -5.06 17.05 -7.74
CA GLY A 25 -4.83 18.44 -7.37
C GLY A 25 -3.57 19.07 -7.98
N HIS A 26 -2.49 18.30 -8.09
CA HIS A 26 -1.15 18.81 -8.43
C HIS A 26 -0.55 18.17 -9.70
N GLY A 27 -1.24 17.19 -10.29
CA GLY A 27 -0.78 16.49 -11.49
C GLY A 27 0.35 15.48 -11.25
N PRO A 28 0.84 14.82 -12.32
CA PRO A 28 1.85 13.77 -12.24
C PRO A 28 3.22 14.22 -11.70
N GLU A 29 3.57 15.50 -11.85
CA GLU A 29 4.87 16.02 -11.40
C GLU A 29 4.99 16.13 -9.87
N ALA A 30 3.87 16.01 -9.15
CA ALA A 30 3.87 15.89 -7.70
C ALA A 30 4.43 14.55 -7.20
N GLU A 31 4.45 13.52 -8.04
CA GLU A 31 5.01 12.21 -7.70
C GLU A 31 6.54 12.23 -7.83
N THR A 32 7.22 12.01 -6.71
CA THR A 32 8.69 12.00 -6.64
C THR A 32 9.30 10.65 -7.01
N ASN A 33 8.51 9.58 -6.97
CA ASN A 33 8.92 8.25 -7.38
C ASN A 33 8.97 8.16 -8.92
N PRO A 34 10.15 8.02 -9.54
CA PRO A 34 10.28 8.04 -10.99
C PRO A 34 9.56 6.87 -11.67
N ILE A 35 9.43 5.71 -11.00
CA ILE A 35 8.74 4.53 -11.53
C ILE A 35 7.23 4.79 -11.57
N VAL A 36 6.67 5.30 -10.47
CA VAL A 36 5.23 5.61 -10.37
C VAL A 36 4.88 6.74 -11.33
N ARG A 37 5.71 7.79 -11.41
CA ARG A 37 5.51 8.89 -12.37
C ARG A 37 5.55 8.39 -13.81
N TYR A 38 6.52 7.55 -14.17
CA TYR A 38 6.59 6.94 -15.50
C TYR A 38 5.32 6.14 -15.83
N LEU A 39 4.90 5.25 -14.93
CA LEU A 39 3.68 4.45 -15.10
C LEU A 39 2.43 5.33 -15.22
N LEU A 40 2.35 6.40 -14.44
CA LEU A 40 1.24 7.36 -14.50
C LEU A 40 1.16 8.04 -15.86
N LEU A 41 2.30 8.51 -16.39
CA LEU A 41 2.36 9.20 -17.67
C LEU A 41 2.08 8.27 -18.85
N ASP A 42 2.53 7.02 -18.77
CA ASP A 42 2.46 6.06 -19.87
C ASP A 42 1.11 5.29 -19.90
N HIS A 43 0.54 4.99 -18.73
CA HIS A 43 -0.66 4.13 -18.61
C HIS A 43 -1.85 4.79 -17.89
N GLY A 44 -1.69 6.00 -17.36
CA GLY A 44 -2.75 6.74 -16.66
C GLY A 44 -3.08 6.24 -15.25
N MET A 45 -3.91 7.04 -14.56
CA MET A 45 -4.35 6.77 -13.19
C MET A 45 -5.05 5.43 -12.98
N PRO A 46 -5.97 4.96 -13.86
CA PRO A 46 -6.67 3.69 -13.64
C PRO A 46 -5.71 2.51 -13.49
N THR A 47 -4.66 2.48 -14.30
CA THR A 47 -3.64 1.41 -14.25
C THR A 47 -2.89 1.40 -12.92
N LEU A 48 -2.51 2.58 -12.39
CA LEU A 48 -1.85 2.67 -11.09
C LEU A 48 -2.76 2.29 -9.93
N ILE A 49 -4.05 2.65 -9.99
CA ILE A 49 -5.03 2.23 -8.99
C ILE A 49 -5.12 0.70 -8.96
N VAL A 50 -5.26 0.06 -10.13
CA VAL A 50 -5.28 -1.40 -10.24
C VAL A 50 -3.99 -2.02 -9.72
N ALA A 51 -2.82 -1.48 -10.08
CA ALA A 51 -1.54 -1.98 -9.60
C ALA A 51 -1.43 -1.92 -8.06
N LYS A 52 -1.83 -0.80 -7.44
CA LYS A 52 -1.86 -0.67 -5.98
C LYS A 52 -2.83 -1.65 -5.32
N ILE A 53 -4.02 -1.85 -5.90
CA ILE A 53 -4.98 -2.84 -5.41
C ILE A 53 -4.41 -4.26 -5.49
N VAL A 54 -3.75 -4.62 -6.60
CA VAL A 54 -3.11 -5.93 -6.78
C VAL A 54 -2.02 -6.17 -5.71
N VAL A 55 -1.19 -5.17 -5.43
CA VAL A 55 -0.18 -5.25 -4.37
C VAL A 55 -0.83 -5.43 -3.00
N LEU A 56 -1.88 -4.66 -2.68
CA LEU A 56 -2.64 -4.84 -1.45
C LEU A 56 -3.22 -6.25 -1.33
N SER A 57 -3.86 -6.76 -2.39
CA SER A 57 -4.41 -8.12 -2.42
C SER A 57 -3.31 -9.17 -2.21
N LEU A 58 -2.13 -8.99 -2.80
CA LEU A 58 -0.98 -9.87 -2.60
C LEU A 58 -0.52 -9.87 -1.14
N VAL A 59 -0.38 -8.70 -0.51
CA VAL A 59 0.01 -8.60 0.90
C VAL A 59 -1.01 -9.31 1.79
N VAL A 60 -2.31 -9.08 1.56
CA VAL A 60 -3.39 -9.73 2.33
C VAL A 60 -3.35 -11.25 2.13
N ALA A 61 -3.15 -11.73 0.89
CA ALA A 61 -3.06 -13.14 0.60
C ALA A 61 -1.85 -13.81 1.28
N VAL A 62 -0.68 -13.16 1.26
CA VAL A 62 0.52 -13.65 1.95
C VAL A 62 0.28 -13.75 3.46
N VAL A 63 -0.32 -12.72 4.06
CA VAL A 63 -0.62 -12.71 5.50
C VAL A 63 -1.64 -13.81 5.85
N ALA A 64 -2.69 -13.98 5.04
CA ALA A 64 -3.71 -15.01 5.25
C ALA A 64 -3.14 -16.43 5.12
N GLU A 65 -2.33 -16.68 4.10
CA GLU A 65 -1.69 -17.98 3.87
C GLU A 65 -0.73 -18.35 5.00
N LEU A 66 0.13 -17.41 5.42
CA LEU A 66 1.04 -17.64 6.53
C LEU A 66 0.31 -17.83 7.87
N ALA A 67 -0.82 -17.16 8.05
CA ALA A 67 -1.67 -17.36 9.24
C ALA A 67 -2.33 -18.74 9.27
N GLY A 68 -2.74 -19.26 8.11
CA GLY A 68 -3.32 -20.60 7.97
C GLY A 68 -2.34 -21.74 8.31
N ARG A 69 -1.04 -21.50 8.15
CA ARG A 69 0.05 -22.48 8.42
C ARG A 69 0.58 -22.45 9.87
N SER A 70 -0.08 -21.73 10.79
CA SER A 70 0.48 -21.30 12.08
C SER A 70 0.78 -22.38 13.16
N SER A 71 0.87 -23.67 12.83
CA SER A 71 1.35 -24.69 13.77
C SER A 71 2.85 -24.58 14.08
N GLN A 72 3.62 -23.79 13.32
CA GLN A 72 5.05 -23.58 13.55
C GLN A 72 5.35 -22.17 14.08
N VAL A 73 5.89 -22.09 15.30
CA VAL A 73 6.28 -20.86 16.02
C VAL A 73 7.21 -19.96 15.19
N GLU A 74 8.04 -20.55 14.32
CA GLU A 74 8.97 -19.85 13.43
C GLU A 74 8.29 -18.83 12.50
N HIS A 75 7.07 -19.09 12.04
CA HIS A 75 6.40 -18.24 11.06
C HIS A 75 5.73 -17.00 11.67
N ARG A 76 5.51 -16.97 13.00
CA ARG A 76 4.82 -15.85 13.65
C ARG A 76 5.62 -14.54 13.58
N SER A 77 6.94 -14.60 13.73
CA SER A 77 7.80 -13.41 13.67
C SER A 77 7.80 -12.81 12.26
N THR A 78 7.94 -13.65 11.24
CA THR A 78 7.90 -13.24 9.83
C THR A 78 6.56 -12.60 9.46
N VAL A 79 5.44 -13.18 9.89
CA VAL A 79 4.11 -12.59 9.64
C VAL A 79 3.98 -11.22 10.29
N ALA A 80 4.40 -11.09 11.55
CA ALA A 80 4.36 -9.82 12.26
C ALA A 80 5.21 -8.76 11.55
N ALA A 81 6.40 -9.14 11.07
CA ALA A 81 7.28 -8.25 10.32
C ALA A 81 6.65 -7.79 8.99
N VAL A 82 6.10 -8.71 8.20
CA VAL A 82 5.43 -8.38 6.93
C VAL A 82 4.25 -7.43 7.16
N VAL A 83 3.40 -7.73 8.15
CA VAL A 83 2.27 -6.86 8.52
C VAL A 83 2.76 -5.48 8.95
N ALA A 84 3.76 -5.41 9.83
CA ALA A 84 4.29 -4.15 10.32
C ALA A 84 4.87 -3.30 9.18
N VAL A 85 5.67 -3.89 8.30
CA VAL A 85 6.23 -3.21 7.13
C VAL A 85 5.11 -2.72 6.20
N ALA A 86 4.09 -3.53 5.94
CA ALA A 86 2.96 -3.14 5.10
C ALA A 86 2.16 -1.96 5.69
N ILE A 87 1.93 -1.94 7.00
CA ILE A 87 1.27 -0.82 7.68
C ILE A 87 2.13 0.44 7.59
N VAL A 88 3.40 0.35 7.96
CA VAL A 88 4.33 1.49 7.94
C VAL A 88 4.46 2.06 6.54
N ALA A 89 4.61 1.20 5.52
CA ALA A 89 4.68 1.64 4.12
C ALA A 89 3.42 2.39 3.68
N GLY A 90 2.23 1.91 4.03
CA GLY A 90 0.96 2.59 3.72
C GLY A 90 0.82 3.93 4.44
N LEU A 91 1.20 4.00 5.71
CA LEU A 91 1.16 5.25 6.48
C LEU A 91 2.17 6.29 5.96
N VAL A 92 3.41 5.87 5.68
CA VAL A 92 4.46 6.74 5.14
C VAL A 92 4.10 7.23 3.75
N GLY A 93 3.62 6.34 2.87
CA GLY A 93 3.15 6.71 1.53
C GLY A 93 2.01 7.71 1.60
N GLY A 94 0.98 7.41 2.40
CA GLY A 94 -0.17 8.30 2.53
C GLY A 94 0.17 9.65 3.16
N TRP A 95 1.07 9.68 4.13
CA TRP A 95 1.58 10.94 4.68
C TRP A 95 2.38 11.72 3.65
N SER A 96 3.29 11.06 2.91
CA SER A 96 4.04 11.71 1.82
C SER A 96 3.09 12.39 0.82
N ASN A 97 2.06 11.68 0.36
CA ASN A 97 1.06 12.24 -0.56
C ASN A 97 0.27 13.38 0.07
N ALA A 98 -0.16 13.22 1.33
CA ALA A 98 -0.92 14.24 2.05
C ALA A 98 -0.11 15.50 2.34
N SER A 99 1.21 15.38 2.52
CA SER A 99 2.10 16.52 2.75
C SER A 99 2.17 17.46 1.54
N VAL A 100 1.95 16.95 0.33
CA VAL A 100 1.86 17.75 -0.90
C VAL A 100 0.49 18.46 -1.02
N LEU A 101 -0.53 18.02 -0.28
CA LEU A 101 -1.86 18.63 -0.28
C LEU A 101 -1.99 19.84 0.65
N LEU A 102 -1.00 20.09 1.51
CA LEU A 102 -0.96 21.17 2.49
C LEU A 102 -0.16 22.36 1.96
#